data_AF-A0A3L7Q075-F1
#
_entry.id   AF-A0A3L7Q075-F1
#
_cell.length_a   1.000
_cell.length_b   1.000
_cell.length_c   1.000
_cell.angle_alpha   90.00
_cell.angle_beta   90.00
_cell.angle_gamma   90.00
#
_symmetry.space_group_name_H-M   'P 1'
#
loop_
_entity.id
_entity.type
_entity.pdbx_description
1 polymer ?
#
loop_
_entity_poly.entity_id
_entity_poly.type
_entity_poly.pdbx_seq_one_letter_code
_entity_poly.pdbx_strand_id
1 'polypeptide(L)'
;MCRVKLLDGSAWTRAIKGPFLGVCRMRPLTLEDLIPLPEFQARRKEYLSSHLRYIESYRKIRIGQRAVLVFENRQTLWFRVQDVMHLARIHDEPTQLLELELHNRVLPLEGGLQGALLLDGHLPPGDPTSSTWGDLRGDHLQLMLGGKRAVSANLLTTRQEDRCWGTAHWVHFRLDDQELRLLADNRESISVRLRTGDYDGLSLPLTDGVRQSLVEDLAGMQAAA
;
A
#
# COMPACT_ATOMS: atom_id res chain seq x y z
N MET A 1 2.86 -5.91 -20.82
CA MET A 1 4.03 -5.05 -21.11
C MET A 1 3.50 -3.65 -21.42
N CYS A 2 3.39 -2.78 -20.42
CA CYS A 2 2.89 -1.41 -20.63
C CYS A 2 3.96 -0.58 -21.33
N ARG A 3 3.71 -0.17 -22.58
CA ARG A 3 4.56 0.80 -23.28
C ARG A 3 4.12 2.21 -22.90
N VAL A 4 4.98 2.94 -22.21
CA VAL A 4 4.86 4.40 -22.07
C VAL A 4 5.78 5.03 -23.11
N LYS A 5 5.22 5.81 -24.05
CA LYS A 5 5.99 6.61 -25.00
C LYS A 5 6.53 7.84 -24.25
N LEU A 6 7.84 8.00 -24.24
CA LEU A 6 8.53 9.20 -23.78
C LEU A 6 8.45 10.26 -24.88
N LEU A 7 8.05 11.49 -24.52
CA LEU A 7 8.23 12.69 -25.33
C LEU A 7 8.92 13.77 -24.48
N ASP A 8 10.05 14.22 -25.00
CA ASP A 8 10.76 15.51 -24.88
C ASP A 8 10.87 16.28 -23.53
N GLY A 9 12.05 16.16 -22.90
CA GLY A 9 13.11 17.16 -23.06
C GLY A 9 12.93 18.63 -22.62
N SER A 10 11.89 19.03 -21.88
CA SER A 10 11.79 20.42 -21.40
C SER A 10 11.18 20.58 -20.00
N ALA A 11 11.91 21.33 -19.15
CA ALA A 11 11.52 21.98 -17.89
C ALA A 11 10.40 21.30 -17.06
N TRP A 12 10.79 20.51 -16.07
CA TRP A 12 9.89 19.73 -15.21
C TRP A 12 9.23 20.59 -14.11
N THR A 13 8.20 21.34 -14.48
CA THR A 13 7.09 21.69 -13.59
C THR A 13 5.80 21.26 -14.27
N ARG A 14 5.49 19.96 -14.22
CA ARG A 14 4.19 19.44 -14.67
C ARG A 14 3.43 18.88 -13.48
N ALA A 15 2.35 19.58 -13.13
CA ALA A 15 1.31 19.10 -12.26
C ALA A 15 0.89 17.68 -12.69
N ILE A 16 1.02 16.75 -11.75
CA ILE A 16 0.69 15.33 -11.93
C ILE A 16 -0.83 15.23 -12.16
N LYS A 17 -1.26 15.04 -13.41
CA LYS A 17 -2.66 14.71 -13.72
C LYS A 17 -2.87 13.21 -13.55
N GLY A 18 -3.37 12.85 -12.37
CA GLY A 18 -3.88 11.54 -11.98
C GLY A 18 -4.75 11.70 -10.71
N PRO A 19 -5.51 10.68 -10.26
CA PRO A 19 -6.42 10.80 -9.12
C PRO A 19 -5.72 11.09 -7.77
N PHE A 20 -4.39 11.13 -7.75
CA PHE A 20 -3.54 11.44 -6.60
C PHE A 20 -3.34 12.96 -6.47
N LEU A 21 -4.42 13.69 -6.19
CA LEU A 21 -4.33 15.07 -5.71
C LEU A 21 -4.23 15.05 -4.19
N GLY A 22 -3.00 15.08 -3.66
CA GLY A 22 -2.71 15.16 -2.22
C GLY A 22 -1.22 15.42 -1.98
N VAL A 23 -0.89 16.04 -0.84
CA VAL A 23 0.50 16.27 -0.43
C VAL A 23 1.02 14.99 0.20
N CYS A 24 2.10 14.39 -0.31
CA CYS A 24 2.77 13.29 0.38
C CYS A 24 3.62 13.87 1.52
N ARG A 25 3.32 13.48 2.76
CA ARG A 25 4.06 13.93 3.97
C ARG A 25 5.32 13.08 4.23
N MET A 26 5.43 11.92 3.59
CA MET A 26 6.65 11.10 3.63
C MET A 26 7.65 11.51 2.56
N ARG A 27 8.95 11.45 2.88
CA ARG A 27 10.01 11.58 1.88
C ARG A 27 9.84 10.47 0.82
N PRO A 28 9.71 10.80 -0.48
CA PRO A 28 9.69 9.81 -1.55
C PRO A 28 11.02 9.08 -1.69
N LEU A 29 11.00 7.82 -2.15
CA LEU A 29 12.22 7.06 -2.46
C LEU A 29 12.93 7.70 -3.65
N THR A 30 14.25 7.78 -3.55
CA THR A 30 15.16 8.37 -4.54
C THR A 30 16.27 7.38 -4.88
N LEU A 31 17.06 7.67 -5.91
CA LEU A 31 18.21 6.83 -6.27
C LEU A 31 19.22 6.70 -5.10
N GLU A 32 19.34 7.73 -4.26
CA GLU A 32 20.21 7.73 -3.06
C GLU A 32 19.80 6.67 -2.04
N ASP A 33 18.55 6.21 -2.08
CA ASP A 33 18.03 5.18 -1.18
C ASP A 33 18.31 3.77 -1.69
N LEU A 34 18.68 3.63 -2.96
CA LEU A 34 18.95 2.34 -3.57
C LEU A 34 20.36 1.87 -3.22
N ILE A 35 20.53 0.56 -3.18
CA ILE A 35 21.82 -0.06 -2.96
C ILE A 35 22.19 -0.82 -4.23
N PRO A 36 23.48 -0.92 -4.58
CA PRO A 36 23.90 -1.64 -5.77
C PRO A 36 23.35 -3.07 -5.80
N LEU A 37 22.84 -3.51 -6.95
CA LEU A 37 22.22 -4.84 -7.09
C LEU A 37 23.09 -6.02 -6.62
N PRO A 38 24.43 -6.04 -6.84
CA PRO A 38 25.28 -7.09 -6.29
C PRO A 38 25.28 -7.11 -4.75
N GLU A 39 25.26 -5.94 -4.12
CA GLU A 39 25.19 -5.81 -2.66
C GLU A 39 23.81 -6.26 -2.13
N PHE A 40 22.74 -5.81 -2.78
CA PHE A 40 21.38 -6.25 -2.46
C PHE A 40 21.25 -7.77 -2.57
N GLN A 41 21.74 -8.37 -3.67
CA GLN A 41 21.68 -9.81 -3.89
C GLN A 41 22.42 -10.58 -2.79
N ALA A 42 23.61 -10.13 -2.38
CA ALA A 42 24.40 -10.78 -1.34
C ALA A 42 23.65 -10.84 0.01
N ARG A 43 22.85 -9.81 0.33
CA ARG A 43 22.13 -9.66 1.61
C ARG A 43 20.62 -9.85 1.49
N ARG A 44 20.11 -10.23 0.31
CA ARG A 44 18.66 -10.27 0.01
C ARG A 44 17.87 -11.09 1.03
N LYS A 45 18.43 -12.23 1.47
CA LYS A 45 17.77 -13.10 2.48
C LYS A 45 17.55 -12.37 3.81
N GLU A 46 18.54 -11.60 4.26
CA GLU A 46 18.45 -10.81 5.49
C GLU A 46 17.40 -9.71 5.36
N TYR A 47 17.44 -8.98 4.24
CA TYR A 47 16.46 -7.93 3.96
C TYR A 47 15.03 -8.49 3.87
N LEU A 48 14.84 -9.62 3.19
CA LEU A 48 13.54 -10.29 3.09
C LEU A 48 13.04 -10.73 4.48
N SER A 49 13.89 -11.36 5.29
CA SER A 49 13.49 -11.78 6.64
C SER A 49 13.12 -10.58 7.53
N SER A 50 13.87 -9.48 7.46
CA SER A 50 13.56 -8.24 8.18
C SER A 50 12.25 -7.62 7.70
N HIS A 51 12.05 -7.55 6.38
CA HIS A 51 10.85 -7.02 5.75
C HIS A 51 9.60 -7.80 6.13
N LEU A 52 9.65 -9.14 6.08
CA LEU A 52 8.51 -9.99 6.45
C LEU A 52 8.15 -9.82 7.94
N ARG A 53 9.16 -9.75 8.82
CA ARG A 53 8.94 -9.49 10.24
C ARG A 53 8.28 -8.13 10.47
N TYR A 54 8.78 -7.10 9.78
CA TYR A 54 8.21 -5.76 9.85
C TYR A 54 6.75 -5.73 9.38
N ILE A 55 6.44 -6.37 8.25
CA ILE A 55 5.07 -6.47 7.74
C ILE A 55 4.16 -7.16 8.76
N GLU A 56 4.57 -8.31 9.30
CA GLU A 56 3.75 -9.07 10.24
C GLU A 56 3.49 -8.29 11.55
N SER A 57 4.48 -7.56 12.04
CA SER A 57 4.38 -6.83 13.30
C SER A 57 3.63 -5.51 13.19
N TYR A 58 3.72 -4.81 12.05
CA TYR A 58 3.33 -3.39 11.99
C TYR A 58 2.41 -3.01 10.83
N ARG A 59 2.30 -3.84 9.78
CA ARG A 59 1.64 -3.41 8.53
C ARG A 59 0.48 -4.29 8.09
N LYS A 60 0.48 -5.56 8.50
CA LYS A 60 -0.45 -6.58 8.03
C LYS A 60 -1.68 -6.67 8.92
N ILE A 61 -2.84 -6.71 8.28
CA ILE A 61 -4.14 -6.90 8.93
C ILE A 61 -4.86 -8.03 8.19
N ARG A 62 -5.11 -9.12 8.91
CA ARG A 62 -5.94 -10.21 8.39
C ARG A 62 -7.41 -9.87 8.58
N ILE A 63 -8.18 -9.97 7.50
CA ILE A 63 -9.61 -9.65 7.46
C ILE A 63 -10.33 -10.97 7.19
N GLY A 64 -11.04 -11.49 8.19
CA GLY A 64 -11.64 -12.82 8.13
C GLY A 64 -10.66 -13.91 7.67
N GLN A 65 -11.13 -14.85 6.85
CA GLN A 65 -10.33 -16.01 6.44
C GLN A 65 -9.61 -15.85 5.09
N ARG A 66 -10.07 -14.94 4.24
CA ARG A 66 -9.75 -14.92 2.79
C ARG A 66 -9.12 -13.62 2.29
N ALA A 67 -8.84 -12.68 3.19
CA ALA A 67 -8.33 -11.37 2.82
C ALA A 67 -7.25 -10.89 3.79
N VAL A 68 -6.27 -10.19 3.25
CA VAL A 68 -5.19 -9.54 3.99
C VAL A 68 -4.99 -8.14 3.42
N LEU A 69 -4.98 -7.14 4.29
CA LEU A 69 -4.58 -5.79 3.94
C LEU A 69 -3.17 -5.53 4.49
N VAL A 70 -2.27 -5.04 3.64
CA VAL A 70 -0.95 -4.56 4.06
C VAL A 70 -0.90 -3.06 3.78
N PHE A 71 -0.80 -2.25 4.83
CA PHE A 71 -0.57 -0.82 4.66
C PHE A 71 0.86 -0.57 4.20
N GLU A 72 1.04 0.27 3.19
CA GLU A 72 2.35 0.61 2.65
C GLU A 72 2.92 1.87 3.30
N ASN A 73 4.24 1.92 3.40
CA ASN A 73 4.99 3.12 3.72
C ASN A 73 6.36 3.08 3.03
N ARG A 74 7.20 4.06 3.31
CA ARG A 74 8.55 4.13 2.72
C ARG A 74 9.36 2.86 2.93
N GLN A 75 9.30 2.23 4.11
CA GLN A 75 10.06 1.03 4.41
C GLN A 75 9.55 -0.20 3.65
N THR A 76 8.23 -0.38 3.55
CA THR A 76 7.67 -1.50 2.78
C THR A 76 7.98 -1.35 1.29
N LEU A 77 7.89 -0.13 0.76
CA LEU A 77 8.16 0.15 -0.65
C LEU A 77 9.63 0.08 -1.00
N TRP A 78 10.55 0.46 -0.10
CA TRP A 78 11.99 0.35 -0.34
C TRP A 78 12.38 -1.09 -0.69
N PHE A 79 11.91 -2.06 0.10
CA PHE A 79 12.22 -3.47 -0.18
C PHE A 79 11.60 -3.92 -1.51
N ARG A 80 10.34 -3.55 -1.79
CA ARG A 80 9.67 -3.91 -3.04
C ARG A 80 10.40 -3.36 -4.27
N VAL A 81 10.80 -2.10 -4.24
CA VAL A 81 11.54 -1.46 -5.34
C VAL A 81 12.86 -2.19 -5.58
N GLN A 82 13.64 -2.44 -4.52
CA GLN A 82 14.90 -3.16 -4.63
C GLN A 82 14.71 -4.57 -5.19
N ASP A 83 13.67 -5.27 -4.75
CA ASP A 83 13.38 -6.63 -5.20
C ASP A 83 12.94 -6.68 -6.67
N VAL A 84 12.12 -5.71 -7.11
CA VAL A 84 11.76 -5.53 -8.51
C VAL A 84 13.00 -5.26 -9.36
N MET A 85 13.85 -4.32 -8.95
CA MET A 85 15.08 -4.00 -9.67
C MET A 85 16.01 -5.22 -9.79
N HIS A 86 16.12 -6.01 -8.73
CA HIS A 86 16.92 -7.24 -8.73
C HIS A 86 16.34 -8.31 -9.67
N LEU A 87 15.04 -8.62 -9.54
CA LEU A 87 14.37 -9.67 -10.31
C LEU A 87 14.32 -9.33 -11.80
N ALA A 88 14.05 -8.06 -12.14
CA ALA A 88 13.99 -7.57 -13.51
C ALA A 88 15.36 -7.15 -14.07
N ARG A 89 16.44 -7.21 -13.25
CA ARG A 89 17.80 -6.79 -13.62
C ARG A 89 17.85 -5.38 -14.20
N ILE A 90 17.21 -4.44 -13.51
CA ILE A 90 17.14 -3.03 -13.91
C ILE A 90 18.42 -2.33 -13.43
N HIS A 91 19.25 -1.92 -14.38
CA HIS A 91 20.56 -1.31 -14.11
C HIS A 91 20.66 0.14 -14.58
N ASP A 92 19.84 0.55 -15.54
CA ASP A 92 19.87 1.89 -16.10
C ASP A 92 19.06 2.87 -15.25
N GLU A 93 19.65 4.03 -14.98
CA GLU A 93 19.04 5.08 -14.17
C GLU A 93 17.65 5.52 -14.65
N PRO A 94 17.38 5.70 -15.97
CA PRO A 94 16.05 6.09 -16.43
C PRO A 94 14.95 5.09 -16.04
N THR A 95 15.22 3.78 -16.16
CA THR A 95 14.25 2.75 -15.76
C THR A 95 14.13 2.66 -14.24
N GLN A 96 15.22 2.85 -13.49
CA GLN A 96 15.18 2.92 -12.02
C GLN A 96 14.31 4.08 -11.53
N LEU A 97 14.45 5.27 -12.12
CA LEU A 97 13.64 6.44 -11.81
C LEU A 97 12.15 6.20 -12.09
N LEU A 98 11.82 5.53 -13.19
CA LEU A 98 10.45 5.15 -13.49
C LEU A 98 9.86 4.21 -12.44
N GLU A 99 10.60 3.17 -12.04
CA GLU A 99 10.15 2.26 -10.98
C GLU A 99 9.96 2.97 -9.64
N LEU A 100 10.89 3.86 -9.26
CA LEU A 100 10.75 4.70 -8.08
C LEU A 100 9.50 5.58 -8.15
N GLU A 101 9.25 6.24 -9.28
CA GLU A 101 8.07 7.08 -9.49
C GLU A 101 6.78 6.27 -9.34
N LEU A 102 6.72 5.08 -9.95
CA LEU A 102 5.57 4.19 -9.87
C LEU A 102 5.28 3.78 -8.42
N HIS A 103 6.30 3.32 -7.69
CA HIS A 103 6.12 2.88 -6.31
C HIS A 103 5.83 4.04 -5.36
N ASN A 104 6.41 5.22 -5.57
CA ASN A 104 6.12 6.39 -4.73
C ASN A 104 4.65 6.85 -4.78
N ARG A 105 3.87 6.44 -5.79
CA ARG A 105 2.43 6.75 -5.89
C ARG A 105 1.56 6.05 -4.84
N VAL A 106 2.08 4.99 -4.22
CA VAL A 106 1.40 4.23 -3.15
C VAL A 106 1.93 4.59 -1.76
N LEU A 107 2.72 5.66 -1.63
CA LEU A 107 3.06 6.24 -0.34
C LEU A 107 1.86 6.97 0.28
N PRO A 108 1.62 6.80 1.59
CA PRO A 108 0.57 7.52 2.30
C PRO A 108 0.60 9.03 2.02
N LEU A 109 -0.57 9.55 1.65
CA LEU A 109 -0.80 10.97 1.44
C LEU A 109 -1.16 11.63 2.77
N GLU A 110 -1.11 12.96 2.83
CA GLU A 110 -1.60 13.72 3.97
C GLU A 110 -3.05 13.33 4.31
N GLY A 111 -3.26 12.97 5.58
CA GLY A 111 -4.55 12.47 6.06
C GLY A 111 -5.00 11.16 5.39
N GLY A 112 -4.12 10.40 4.75
CA GLY A 112 -4.49 9.23 3.98
C GLY A 112 -3.61 8.01 4.24
N LEU A 113 -4.24 6.85 4.40
CA LEU A 113 -3.54 5.57 4.49
C LEU A 113 -3.67 4.81 3.16
N GLN A 114 -2.57 4.27 2.65
CA GLN A 114 -2.55 3.49 1.42
C GLN A 114 -2.06 2.08 1.67
N GLY A 115 -2.57 1.12 0.91
CA GLY A 115 -2.25 -0.29 1.12
C GLY A 115 -2.57 -1.19 -0.06
N ALA A 116 -2.04 -2.41 0.04
CA ALA A 116 -2.30 -3.52 -0.86
C ALA A 116 -3.29 -4.49 -0.20
N LEU A 117 -4.48 -4.63 -0.78
CA LEU A 117 -5.44 -5.66 -0.43
C LEU A 117 -5.16 -6.92 -1.26
N LEU A 118 -4.78 -7.99 -0.57
CA LEU A 118 -4.58 -9.32 -1.12
C LEU A 118 -5.80 -10.18 -0.80
N LEU A 119 -6.34 -10.81 -1.82
CA LEU A 119 -7.49 -11.71 -1.73
C LEU A 119 -7.00 -13.11 -2.10
N ASP A 120 -7.43 -14.12 -1.36
CA ASP A 120 -7.10 -15.50 -1.68
C ASP A 120 -7.74 -15.87 -3.03
N GLY A 121 -6.88 -16.02 -4.03
CA GLY A 121 -7.21 -16.41 -5.41
C GLY A 121 -7.06 -17.90 -5.71
N HIS A 122 -6.70 -18.72 -4.71
CA HIS A 122 -6.63 -20.17 -4.86
C HIS A 122 -8.00 -20.78 -4.65
N LEU A 123 -8.88 -20.60 -5.62
CA LEU A 123 -10.01 -21.50 -5.79
C LEU A 123 -9.77 -22.37 -7.02
N PRO A 124 -10.11 -23.66 -6.98
CA PRO A 124 -10.14 -24.48 -8.18
C PRO A 124 -11.05 -23.83 -9.25
N PRO A 125 -10.72 -23.95 -10.55
CA PRO A 125 -11.65 -23.55 -11.61
C PRO A 125 -13.02 -24.20 -11.39
N GLY A 126 -14.08 -23.39 -11.30
CA GLY A 126 -15.46 -23.85 -11.07
C GLY A 126 -16.01 -23.68 -9.65
N ASP A 127 -15.24 -23.13 -8.71
CA ASP A 127 -15.78 -22.75 -7.39
C ASP A 127 -16.79 -21.57 -7.54
N PRO A 128 -18.01 -21.69 -7.00
CA PRO A 128 -19.02 -20.64 -7.07
C PRO A 128 -18.61 -19.34 -6.34
N THR A 129 -17.56 -19.37 -5.50
CA THR A 129 -16.96 -18.18 -4.86
C THR A 129 -15.83 -17.55 -5.68
N SER A 130 -15.51 -18.07 -6.87
CA SER A 130 -14.58 -17.41 -7.82
C SER A 130 -15.11 -16.07 -8.34
N SER A 131 -16.43 -15.85 -8.28
CA SER A 131 -17.11 -14.61 -8.60
C SER A 131 -17.15 -13.59 -7.44
N THR A 132 -16.84 -13.99 -6.20
CA THR A 132 -17.00 -13.15 -4.99
C THR A 132 -16.20 -11.84 -5.06
N TRP A 133 -15.08 -11.85 -5.79
CA TRP A 133 -14.21 -10.69 -5.95
C TRP A 133 -14.43 -9.91 -7.25
N GLY A 134 -15.27 -10.41 -8.16
CA GLY A 134 -15.45 -9.84 -9.50
C GLY A 134 -16.00 -8.41 -9.49
N ASP A 135 -16.84 -8.09 -8.50
CA ASP A 135 -17.50 -6.79 -8.32
C ASP A 135 -16.96 -5.99 -7.12
N LEU A 136 -15.69 -6.19 -6.74
CA LEU A 136 -15.12 -5.48 -5.60
C LEU A 136 -15.11 -3.96 -5.82
N ARG A 137 -15.73 -3.22 -4.90
CA ARG A 137 -15.78 -1.75 -4.88
C ARG A 137 -15.12 -1.20 -3.62
N GLY A 138 -14.72 0.07 -3.65
CA GLY A 138 -14.01 0.69 -2.52
C GLY A 138 -14.83 0.74 -1.23
N ASP A 139 -16.13 0.94 -1.34
CA ASP A 139 -17.08 0.95 -0.22
C ASP A 139 -17.25 -0.41 0.46
N HIS A 140 -16.87 -1.51 -0.20
CA HIS A 140 -16.84 -2.85 0.39
C HIS A 140 -15.75 -2.98 1.47
N LEU A 141 -14.68 -2.17 1.42
CA LEU A 141 -13.59 -2.17 2.39
C LEU A 141 -13.69 -0.94 3.30
N GLN A 142 -13.82 -1.16 4.60
CA GLN A 142 -14.05 -0.09 5.58
C GLN A 142 -13.07 -0.18 6.75
N LEU A 143 -12.51 0.96 7.13
CA LEU A 143 -11.79 1.15 8.38
C LEU A 143 -12.80 1.58 9.45
N MET A 144 -13.04 0.72 10.42
CA MET A 144 -13.97 0.94 11.52
C MET A 144 -13.25 1.62 12.68
N LEU A 145 -13.67 2.83 13.04
CA LEU A 145 -13.06 3.65 14.08
C LEU A 145 -14.02 3.81 15.27
N GLY A 146 -13.60 3.40 16.46
CA GLY A 146 -14.32 3.63 17.72
C GLY A 146 -15.74 3.08 17.75
N GLY A 147 -16.01 2.01 16.99
CA GLY A 147 -17.30 1.32 16.91
C GLY A 147 -18.47 2.13 16.31
N LYS A 148 -18.26 3.39 15.91
CA LYS A 148 -19.32 4.30 15.45
C LYS A 148 -19.07 4.89 14.08
N ARG A 149 -17.82 4.94 13.64
CA ARG A 149 -17.43 5.56 12.38
C ARG A 149 -16.80 4.54 11.45
N ALA A 150 -17.10 4.66 10.16
CA ALA A 150 -16.58 3.79 9.13
C ALA A 150 -16.06 4.64 7.98
N VAL A 151 -14.79 4.47 7.62
CA VAL A 151 -14.16 5.13 6.48
C VAL A 151 -14.04 4.12 5.35
N SER A 152 -14.76 4.35 4.26
CA SER A 152 -14.66 3.52 3.06
C SER A 152 -13.35 3.78 2.33
N ALA A 153 -12.77 2.73 1.77
CA ALA A 153 -11.61 2.84 0.91
C ALA A 153 -12.00 3.40 -0.47
N ASN A 154 -11.04 4.02 -1.14
CA ASN A 154 -11.05 4.21 -2.58
C ASN A 154 -10.18 3.12 -3.20
N LEU A 155 -10.70 2.40 -4.20
CA LEU A 155 -9.90 1.48 -5.01
C LEU A 155 -9.15 2.28 -6.07
N LEU A 156 -7.84 2.12 -6.08
CA LEU A 156 -6.93 2.74 -7.06
C LEU A 156 -6.77 1.86 -8.30
N THR A 157 -6.92 0.54 -8.14
CA THR A 157 -6.96 -0.43 -9.25
C THR A 157 -8.38 -0.89 -9.46
N THR A 158 -9.08 -0.24 -10.39
CA THR A 158 -10.50 -0.52 -10.67
C THR A 158 -10.69 -1.51 -11.81
N ARG A 159 -9.68 -1.69 -12.66
CA ARG A 159 -9.68 -2.63 -13.79
C ARG A 159 -8.60 -3.69 -13.62
N GLN A 160 -8.78 -4.84 -14.26
CA GLN A 160 -7.80 -5.93 -14.19
C GLN A 160 -6.45 -5.53 -14.81
N GLU A 161 -6.46 -4.66 -15.82
CA GLU A 161 -5.28 -4.04 -16.42
C GLU A 161 -4.58 -3.02 -15.51
N ASP A 162 -5.28 -2.48 -14.49
CA ASP A 162 -4.71 -1.55 -13.51
C ASP A 162 -3.84 -2.27 -12.48
N ARG A 163 -3.83 -3.62 -12.46
CA ARG A 163 -3.01 -4.47 -11.57
C ARG A 163 -1.53 -4.52 -12.00
N CYS A 164 -0.99 -3.38 -12.44
CA CYS A 164 0.38 -3.23 -12.92
C CYS A 164 1.44 -3.57 -11.85
N TRP A 165 1.07 -3.71 -10.58
CA TRP A 165 1.95 -4.06 -9.45
C TRP A 165 1.64 -5.44 -8.82
N GLY A 166 1.10 -6.39 -9.61
CA GLY A 166 0.79 -7.74 -9.15
C GLY A 166 -0.70 -7.97 -8.86
N THR A 167 -1.06 -9.08 -8.21
CA THR A 167 -2.47 -9.49 -8.03
C THR A 167 -3.22 -8.72 -6.94
N ALA A 168 -2.58 -7.75 -6.28
CA ALA A 168 -3.17 -6.94 -5.22
C ALA A 168 -4.15 -5.88 -5.78
N HIS A 169 -5.12 -5.52 -4.95
CA HIS A 169 -5.96 -4.35 -5.16
C HIS A 169 -5.41 -3.20 -4.33
N TRP A 170 -5.10 -2.08 -4.97
CA TRP A 170 -4.53 -0.94 -4.27
C TRP A 170 -5.63 -0.06 -3.71
N VAL A 171 -5.52 0.28 -2.45
CA VAL A 171 -6.57 0.98 -1.69
C VAL A 171 -6.03 2.23 -1.04
N HIS A 172 -6.90 3.23 -0.88
CA HIS A 172 -6.62 4.48 -0.20
C HIS A 172 -7.79 4.87 0.72
N PHE A 173 -7.52 4.98 2.02
CA PHE A 173 -8.44 5.55 3.00
C PHE A 173 -8.10 7.02 3.19
N ARG A 174 -9.11 7.89 3.08
CA ARG A 174 -8.98 9.32 3.38
C ARG A 174 -9.61 9.58 4.73
N LEU A 175 -8.83 10.09 5.68
CA LEU A 175 -9.25 10.37 7.03
C LEU A 175 -9.36 11.88 7.24
N ASP A 176 -10.44 12.32 7.87
CA ASP A 176 -10.58 13.68 8.38
C ASP A 176 -9.96 13.85 9.78
N ASP A 177 -9.92 15.08 10.29
CA ASP A 177 -9.31 15.39 11.59
C ASP A 177 -9.93 14.63 12.77
N GLN A 178 -11.22 14.28 12.71
CA GLN A 178 -11.87 13.49 13.75
C GLN A 178 -11.42 12.03 13.66
N GLU A 179 -11.36 11.48 12.46
CA GLU A 179 -10.93 10.11 12.19
C GLU A 179 -9.45 9.91 12.53
N LEU A 180 -8.60 10.90 12.25
CA LEU A 180 -7.20 10.92 12.65
C LEU A 180 -7.04 10.89 14.17
N ARG A 181 -7.86 11.68 14.91
CA ARG A 181 -7.86 11.66 16.38
C ARG A 181 -8.30 10.31 16.95
N LEU A 182 -9.32 9.68 16.35
CA LEU A 182 -9.77 8.34 16.76
C LEU A 182 -8.70 7.28 16.50
N LEU A 183 -7.99 7.35 15.37
CA LEU A 183 -6.90 6.45 15.06
C LEU A 183 -5.75 6.60 16.08
N ALA A 184 -5.44 7.83 16.50
CA ALA A 184 -4.39 8.12 17.46
C ALA A 184 -4.76 7.81 18.93
N ASP A 185 -6.05 7.67 19.26
CA ASP A 185 -6.48 7.34 20.62
C ASP A 185 -6.38 5.82 20.89
N ASN A 186 -5.47 5.44 21.80
CA ASN A 186 -5.23 4.04 22.18
C ASN A 186 -6.41 3.41 22.95
N ARG A 187 -7.40 4.20 23.38
CA ARG A 187 -8.62 3.69 24.02
C ARG A 187 -9.64 3.21 22.99
N GLU A 188 -9.55 3.69 21.76
CA GLU A 188 -10.50 3.37 20.70
C GLU A 188 -10.13 2.06 20.01
N SER A 189 -11.11 1.18 19.80
CA SER A 189 -10.89 -0.05 19.02
C SER A 189 -11.00 0.25 17.53
N ILE A 190 -9.96 -0.10 16.77
CA ILE A 190 -9.91 0.09 15.32
C ILE A 190 -9.86 -1.27 14.65
N SER A 191 -10.67 -1.49 13.63
CA SER A 191 -10.67 -2.75 12.86
C SER A 191 -10.93 -2.48 11.39
N VAL A 192 -10.69 -3.48 10.54
CA VAL A 192 -10.95 -3.41 9.11
C VAL A 192 -12.01 -4.43 8.75
N ARG A 193 -13.03 -4.01 8.01
CA ARG A 193 -14.11 -4.87 7.52
C ARG A 193 -14.09 -4.92 6.00
N LEU A 194 -14.25 -6.11 5.45
CA LEU A 194 -14.46 -6.32 4.01
C LEU A 194 -15.78 -7.06 3.82
N ARG A 195 -16.74 -6.40 3.18
CA ARG A 195 -18.05 -6.98 2.85
C ARG A 195 -18.32 -6.91 1.35
N THR A 196 -18.44 -8.07 0.69
CA THR A 196 -18.72 -8.16 -0.74
C THR A 196 -19.43 -9.50 -1.04
N GLY A 197 -20.57 -9.44 -1.73
CA GLY A 197 -21.43 -10.63 -1.91
C GLY A 197 -21.74 -11.30 -0.57
N ASP A 198 -21.50 -12.61 -0.49
CA ASP A 198 -21.70 -13.42 0.72
C ASP A 198 -20.51 -13.38 1.71
N TYR A 199 -19.42 -12.69 1.35
CA TYR A 199 -18.26 -12.56 2.21
C TYR A 199 -18.40 -11.35 3.13
N ASP A 200 -18.31 -11.57 4.44
CA ASP A 200 -18.26 -10.53 5.47
C ASP A 200 -17.13 -10.84 6.46
N GLY A 201 -15.94 -10.31 6.16
CA GLY A 201 -14.75 -10.47 6.98
C GLY A 201 -14.54 -9.25 7.89
N LEU A 202 -14.24 -9.50 9.16
CA LEU A 202 -13.81 -8.48 10.12
C LEU A 202 -12.43 -8.86 10.67
N SER A 203 -11.53 -7.88 10.79
CA SER A 203 -10.26 -8.08 11.47
C SER A 203 -10.43 -8.09 12.99
N LEU A 204 -9.46 -8.67 13.70
CA LEU A 204 -9.27 -8.32 15.10
C LEU A 204 -8.96 -6.81 15.23
N PRO A 205 -9.16 -6.21 16.42
CA PRO A 205 -8.68 -4.86 16.67
C PRO A 205 -7.19 -4.72 16.33
N LEU A 206 -6.81 -3.59 15.76
CA LEU A 206 -5.41 -3.29 15.46
C LEU A 206 -4.59 -3.38 16.75
N THR A 207 -3.43 -4.03 16.67
CA THR A 207 -2.47 -4.01 17.76
C THR A 207 -1.88 -2.60 17.93
N ASP A 208 -1.37 -2.30 19.11
CA ASP A 208 -0.71 -1.02 19.39
C ASP A 208 0.45 -0.76 18.42
N GLY A 209 1.21 -1.80 18.07
CA GLY A 209 2.30 -1.70 17.10
C GLY A 209 1.83 -1.27 15.70
N VAL A 210 0.76 -1.90 15.19
CA VAL A 210 0.19 -1.52 13.88
C VAL A 210 -0.35 -0.10 13.95
N ARG A 211 -1.15 0.24 14.96
CA ARG A 211 -1.72 1.59 15.12
C ARG A 211 -0.62 2.65 15.16
N GLN A 212 0.36 2.47 16.02
CA GLN A 212 1.45 3.43 16.19
C GLN A 212 2.20 3.65 14.87
N SER A 213 2.49 2.57 14.14
CA SER A 213 3.13 2.67 12.83
C SER A 213 2.29 3.45 11.81
N LEU A 214 0.97 3.31 11.81
CA LEU A 214 0.09 4.07 10.91
C LEU A 214 -0.02 5.56 11.31
N VAL A 215 -0.02 5.85 12.61
CA VAL A 215 -0.02 7.23 13.12
C VAL A 215 1.28 7.95 12.74
N GLU A 216 2.43 7.26 12.84
CA GLU A 216 3.74 7.78 12.45
C GLU A 216 3.80 8.12 10.95
N ASP A 217 3.23 7.27 10.10
CA ASP A 217 3.13 7.53 8.66
C ASP A 217 2.37 8.82 8.35
N LEU A 218 1.29 9.08 9.11
CA LEU A 218 0.42 10.25 8.95
C LEU A 218 1.02 11.53 9.54
N ALA A 219 1.83 11.40 10.60
CA ALA A 219 2.52 12.53 11.22
C ALA A 219 3.62 13.11 10.33
N GLY A 220 4.07 12.36 9.31
CA GLY A 220 5.09 12.79 8.36
C GLY A 220 6.39 13.11 9.08
N MET A 221 7.15 12.08 9.46
CA MET A 221 8.39 12.18 10.26
C MET A 221 9.14 13.52 10.10
N GLN A 222 8.84 14.47 10.99
CA GLN A 222 9.78 15.49 11.42
C GLN A 222 10.79 14.81 12.34
N ALA A 223 11.85 14.25 11.75
CA ALA A 223 13.06 13.89 12.48
C ALA A 223 14.23 13.69 11.51
N ALA A 224 14.87 14.80 11.15
CA ALA A 224 16.30 14.85 10.89
C ALA A 224 16.76 16.26 11.27
N ALA A 225 17.06 16.40 12.56
CA ALA A 225 17.95 17.46 13.04
C ALA A 225 19.40 17.09 12.69
#